data_AF-A0A6B2EFT9-F1
#
_entry.id   AF-A0A6B2EFT9-F1
#
_cell.length_a   1.000
_cell.length_b   1.000
_cell.length_c   1.000
_cell.angle_alpha   90.00
_cell.angle_beta   90.00
_cell.angle_gamma   90.00
#
_symmetry.space_group_name_H-M   'P 1'
#
loop_
_entity.id
_entity.type
_entity.pdbx_description
1 polymer ?
#
loop_
_entity_poly.entity_id
_entity_poly.type
_entity_poly.pdbx_seq_one_letter_code
_entity_poly.pdbx_strand_id
1 'polypeptide(L)'
;DMDEPFYVRKRPPPFNLGRFLYNSDKGTVMGRSGRSWFKIGIFYTVFYGVLAALVAICMWVFFQTLDPRIPKWKMDKSLIGTNPGLGFRPLPPEENVESTLIWYKGTDYDNYKMWTEALNDFLAVYKTPGLTPGRGQNIYNCDYQRPPPPGQVCDVEIKSWTPCTQENNYNYHKSSPCVFLKLNKIYGWIPEYFNETRALPQGMPKQLKDLIQEEEVKTPHTLNTIWVSCEGENPADIENVGPVRYYPRQGFPGYFYPFENSEGYLSPLVAVHFVRPVRGIIINIECKAWARNIHHDRKERIGSVHFELMID
;
A
#
# COMPACT_ATOMS: atom_id res chain seq x y z
N ASP A 1 -85.74 -30.70 -9.32
CA ASP A 1 -84.73 -31.73 -8.97
C ASP A 1 -83.45 -31.55 -9.75
N MET A 2 -82.35 -31.82 -9.03
CA MET A 2 -80.96 -32.05 -9.48
C MET A 2 -79.98 -30.87 -9.52
N ASP A 3 -79.55 -30.49 -8.31
CA ASP A 3 -78.16 -30.51 -7.80
C ASP A 3 -77.02 -29.94 -8.67
N GLU A 4 -76.67 -28.67 -8.43
CA GLU A 4 -75.32 -28.16 -8.65
C GLU A 4 -74.41 -28.57 -7.47
N PRO A 5 -73.23 -29.18 -7.71
CA PRO A 5 -72.32 -29.51 -6.62
C PRO A 5 -71.64 -28.25 -6.08
N PHE A 6 -72.03 -27.84 -4.87
CA PHE A 6 -71.33 -26.85 -4.06
C PHE A 6 -69.87 -27.28 -3.84
N TYR A 7 -68.92 -26.58 -4.45
CA TYR A 7 -67.50 -26.75 -4.17
C TYR A 7 -67.16 -26.21 -2.78
N VAL A 8 -67.23 -27.07 -1.76
CA VAL A 8 -66.78 -26.73 -0.40
C VAL A 8 -65.25 -26.64 -0.39
N ARG A 9 -64.73 -25.42 -0.28
CA ARG A 9 -63.28 -25.17 -0.12
C ARG A 9 -62.84 -25.65 1.27
N LYS A 10 -62.35 -26.89 1.37
CA LYS A 10 -61.80 -27.44 2.62
C LYS A 10 -60.64 -26.56 3.12
N ARG A 11 -60.67 -26.18 4.40
CA ARG A 11 -59.55 -25.48 5.06
C ARG A 11 -58.28 -26.34 4.91
N PRO A 12 -57.14 -25.76 4.50
CA PRO A 12 -55.90 -26.51 4.44
C PRO A 12 -55.55 -27.01 5.86
N PRO A 13 -55.00 -28.23 5.99
CA PRO A 13 -54.58 -28.76 7.28
C PRO A 13 -53.54 -27.83 7.94
N PRO A 14 -53.46 -27.80 9.28
CA PRO A 14 -52.51 -26.95 10.00
C PRO A 14 -51.07 -27.24 9.56
N PHE A 15 -50.28 -26.18 9.40
CA PHE A 15 -48.89 -26.28 8.94
C PHE A 15 -48.05 -27.01 9.98
N ASN A 16 -47.62 -28.23 9.64
CA ASN A 16 -46.74 -29.05 10.47
C ASN A 16 -45.36 -29.12 9.80
N LEU A 17 -44.35 -28.49 10.42
CA LEU A 17 -43.00 -28.35 9.88
C LEU A 17 -42.35 -29.70 9.52
N GLY A 18 -42.57 -30.74 10.34
CA GLY A 18 -42.01 -32.07 10.08
C GLY A 18 -42.60 -32.71 8.82
N ARG A 19 -43.93 -32.58 8.63
CA ARG A 19 -44.64 -33.11 7.45
C ARG A 19 -44.42 -32.27 6.19
N PHE A 20 -44.07 -30.99 6.36
CA PHE A 20 -43.64 -30.10 5.27
C PHE A 20 -42.25 -30.48 4.75
N LEU A 21 -41.29 -30.73 5.66
CA LEU A 21 -39.93 -31.14 5.30
C LEU A 21 -39.91 -32.49 4.58
N TYR A 22 -40.57 -33.51 5.14
CA TYR A 22 -40.64 -34.83 4.54
C TYR A 22 -42.00 -35.48 4.78
N ASN A 23 -42.70 -35.84 3.71
CA ASN A 23 -43.96 -36.56 3.79
C ASN A 23 -43.75 -38.02 3.36
N SER A 24 -43.64 -38.92 4.34
CA SER A 24 -43.42 -40.35 4.14
C SER A 24 -44.54 -41.03 3.34
N ASP A 25 -45.77 -40.52 3.42
CA ASP A 25 -46.94 -41.14 2.76
C ASP A 25 -46.96 -40.93 1.23
N LYS A 26 -46.35 -39.84 0.76
CA LYS A 26 -46.32 -39.45 -0.66
C LYS A 26 -44.91 -39.43 -1.26
N GLY A 27 -43.88 -39.70 -0.45
CA GLY A 27 -42.47 -39.63 -0.86
C GLY A 27 -42.04 -38.23 -1.33
N THR A 28 -42.65 -37.16 -0.80
CA THR A 28 -42.38 -35.77 -1.21
C THR A 28 -41.51 -35.04 -0.18
N VAL A 29 -40.50 -34.32 -0.64
CA VAL A 29 -39.61 -33.46 0.16
C VAL A 29 -40.00 -32.00 -0.10
N MET A 30 -40.25 -31.20 0.94
CA MET A 30 -40.67 -29.79 0.81
C MET A 30 -41.82 -29.58 -0.19
N GLY A 31 -42.81 -30.48 -0.15
CA GLY A 31 -44.01 -30.41 -1.00
C GLY A 31 -43.82 -30.79 -2.48
N ARG A 32 -42.64 -31.25 -2.91
CA ARG A 32 -42.38 -31.72 -4.29
C ARG A 32 -41.92 -33.18 -4.33
N SER A 33 -42.24 -33.89 -5.41
CA SER A 33 -41.76 -35.26 -5.62
C SER A 33 -40.28 -35.29 -6.00
N GLY A 34 -39.57 -36.38 -5.69
CA GLY A 34 -38.15 -36.53 -6.05
C GLY A 34 -37.87 -36.35 -7.55
N ARG A 35 -38.80 -36.77 -8.42
CA ARG A 35 -38.75 -36.52 -9.88
C ARG A 35 -38.85 -35.04 -10.23
N SER A 36 -39.66 -34.26 -9.50
CA SER A 36 -39.76 -32.82 -9.69
C SER A 36 -38.47 -32.12 -9.25
N TRP A 37 -37.94 -32.48 -8.07
CA TRP A 37 -36.65 -31.97 -7.58
C TRP A 37 -35.50 -32.26 -8.54
N PHE A 38 -35.42 -33.46 -9.09
CA PHE A 38 -34.40 -33.82 -10.08
C PHE A 38 -34.53 -33.00 -11.37
N LYS A 39 -35.75 -32.78 -11.88
CA LYS A 39 -36.00 -31.92 -13.05
C LYS A 39 -35.59 -30.47 -12.78
N ILE A 40 -35.88 -29.95 -11.59
CA ILE A 40 -35.49 -28.60 -11.17
C ILE A 40 -33.96 -28.49 -11.04
N GLY A 41 -33.33 -29.49 -10.42
CA GLY A 41 -31.89 -29.57 -10.27
C GLY A 41 -31.19 -29.54 -11.63
N ILE A 42 -31.58 -30.43 -12.55
CA ILE A 42 -31.03 -30.43 -13.92
C ILE A 42 -31.25 -29.09 -14.61
N PHE A 43 -32.46 -28.53 -14.52
CA PHE A 43 -32.76 -27.24 -15.14
C PHE A 43 -31.81 -26.16 -14.65
N TYR A 44 -31.66 -26.00 -13.32
CA TYR A 44 -30.76 -24.99 -12.77
C TYR A 44 -29.29 -25.30 -13.03
N THR A 45 -28.86 -26.57 -13.02
CA THR A 45 -27.49 -26.94 -13.38
C THR A 45 -27.16 -26.54 -14.81
N VAL A 46 -28.05 -26.84 -15.77
CA VAL A 46 -27.84 -26.46 -17.17
C VAL A 46 -27.94 -24.94 -17.35
N PHE A 47 -28.95 -24.30 -16.73
CA PHE A 47 -29.14 -22.86 -16.81
C PHE A 47 -27.95 -22.08 -16.28
N TYR A 48 -27.49 -22.38 -15.06
CA TYR A 48 -26.31 -21.73 -14.48
C TYR A 48 -25.02 -22.15 -15.17
N GLY A 49 -24.94 -23.35 -15.74
CA GLY A 49 -23.81 -23.77 -16.59
C GLY A 49 -23.68 -22.90 -17.83
N VAL A 50 -24.79 -22.65 -18.55
CA VAL A 50 -24.83 -21.75 -19.71
C VAL A 50 -24.53 -20.30 -19.30
N LEU A 51 -25.10 -19.84 -18.19
CA LEU A 51 -24.84 -18.48 -17.68
C LEU A 51 -23.37 -18.28 -17.31
N ALA A 52 -22.76 -19.25 -16.62
CA ALA A 52 -21.34 -19.22 -16.27
C ALA A 52 -20.45 -19.23 -17.52
N ALA A 53 -20.80 -20.03 -18.53
CA ALA A 53 -20.09 -20.04 -19.81
C ALA A 53 -20.17 -18.68 -20.52
N LEU A 54 -21.34 -18.04 -20.54
CA LEU A 54 -21.50 -16.69 -21.10
C LEU A 54 -20.63 -15.68 -20.36
N VAL A 55 -20.64 -15.67 -19.02
CA VAL A 55 -19.80 -14.78 -18.21
C VAL A 55 -18.31 -15.04 -18.47
N ALA A 56 -17.89 -16.31 -18.56
CA ALA A 56 -16.51 -16.68 -18.85
C ALA A 56 -16.06 -16.19 -20.23
N ILE A 57 -16.92 -16.33 -21.26
CA ILE A 57 -16.63 -15.81 -22.61
C ILE A 57 -16.52 -14.28 -22.59
N CYS A 58 -17.46 -13.58 -21.92
CA CYS A 58 -17.40 -12.13 -21.78
C CYS A 58 -16.12 -11.66 -21.07
N MET A 59 -15.72 -12.34 -19.98
CA MET A 59 -14.49 -12.04 -19.26
C MET A 59 -13.26 -12.36 -20.11
N TRP A 60 -13.26 -13.45 -20.86
CA TRP A 60 -12.16 -13.80 -21.77
C TRP A 60 -11.97 -12.73 -22.85
N VAL A 61 -13.05 -12.30 -23.52
CA VAL A 61 -12.99 -11.20 -24.49
C VAL A 61 -12.49 -9.91 -23.83
N PHE A 62 -12.96 -9.61 -22.62
CA PHE A 62 -12.51 -8.43 -21.87
C PHE A 62 -10.99 -8.46 -21.61
N PHE A 63 -10.43 -9.59 -21.17
CA PHE A 63 -8.99 -9.74 -20.94
C PHE A 63 -8.15 -9.59 -22.21
N GLN A 64 -8.69 -9.94 -23.39
CA GLN A 64 -8.01 -9.68 -24.67
C GLN A 64 -7.90 -8.17 -25.00
N THR A 65 -8.74 -7.32 -24.39
CA THR A 65 -8.67 -5.86 -24.59
C THR A 65 -7.72 -5.15 -23.64
N LEU A 66 -7.11 -5.87 -22.70
CA LEU A 66 -6.21 -5.31 -21.70
C LEU A 66 -4.75 -5.64 -22.02
N ASP A 67 -3.90 -4.62 -22.00
CA ASP A 67 -2.46 -4.81 -22.06
C ASP A 67 -1.96 -5.24 -20.67
N PRO A 68 -1.17 -6.33 -20.56
CA PRO A 68 -0.64 -6.80 -19.28
C PRO A 68 0.42 -5.88 -18.66
N ARG A 69 1.04 -4.97 -19.44
CA ARG A 69 2.13 -4.10 -18.98
C ARG A 69 1.66 -2.73 -18.53
N ILE A 70 0.54 -2.24 -19.06
CA ILE A 70 0.12 -0.84 -18.91
C ILE A 70 -1.35 -0.78 -18.49
N PRO A 71 -1.70 -0.02 -17.43
CA PRO A 71 -3.10 0.17 -17.07
C PRO A 71 -3.84 0.97 -18.15
N LYS A 72 -5.05 0.50 -18.52
CA LYS A 72 -5.90 1.14 -19.53
C LYS A 72 -6.31 2.56 -19.15
N TRP A 73 -6.64 2.77 -17.88
CA TRP A 73 -6.97 4.08 -17.33
C TRP A 73 -5.79 4.57 -16.49
N LYS A 74 -5.29 5.77 -16.80
CA LYS A 74 -4.11 6.37 -16.16
C LYS A 74 -4.50 7.67 -15.47
N MET A 75 -3.78 7.99 -14.39
CA MET A 75 -3.87 9.28 -13.68
C MET A 75 -5.32 9.63 -13.32
N ASP A 76 -5.83 10.80 -13.71
CA ASP A 76 -7.18 11.29 -13.33
C ASP A 76 -8.33 10.41 -13.82
N LYS A 77 -8.09 9.57 -14.84
CA LYS A 77 -9.08 8.60 -15.32
C LYS A 77 -9.08 7.30 -14.49
N SER A 78 -8.09 7.12 -13.63
CA SER A 78 -7.95 5.95 -12.77
C SER A 78 -8.51 6.23 -11.37
N LEU A 79 -8.99 5.19 -10.70
CA LEU A 79 -9.48 5.27 -9.32
C LEU A 79 -8.37 5.70 -8.33
N ILE A 80 -7.11 5.40 -8.66
CA ILE A 80 -5.93 5.73 -7.84
C ILE A 80 -5.63 7.24 -7.88
N GLY A 81 -6.03 7.93 -8.96
CA GLY A 81 -5.80 9.36 -9.15
C GLY A 81 -4.36 9.73 -9.51
N THR A 82 -4.04 11.01 -9.30
CA THR A 82 -2.74 11.63 -9.62
C THR A 82 -1.85 11.86 -8.41
N ASN A 83 -2.32 11.52 -7.21
CA ASN A 83 -1.63 11.83 -5.98
C ASN A 83 -1.04 10.56 -5.33
N PRO A 84 0.29 10.37 -5.34
CA PRO A 84 0.90 9.20 -4.76
C PRO A 84 0.82 9.22 -3.23
N GLY A 85 0.37 8.11 -2.65
CA GLY A 85 0.46 7.86 -1.22
C GLY A 85 1.90 7.62 -0.75
N LEU A 86 2.15 7.84 0.54
CA LEU A 86 3.41 7.53 1.20
C LEU A 86 3.20 6.31 2.11
N GLY A 87 4.13 5.37 2.07
CA GLY A 87 4.13 4.19 2.94
C GLY A 87 5.38 4.16 3.82
N PHE A 88 5.28 3.50 4.98
CA PHE A 88 6.39 3.29 5.91
C PHE A 88 6.68 1.79 6.11
N ARG A 89 7.90 1.47 6.52
CA ARG A 89 8.37 0.14 6.92
C ARG A 89 9.29 0.25 8.13
N PRO A 90 9.26 -0.69 9.09
CA PRO A 90 8.51 -1.95 9.06
C PRO A 90 7.01 -1.77 9.36
N LEU A 91 6.20 -2.77 8.98
CA LEU A 91 4.79 -2.83 9.37
C LEU A 91 4.63 -3.78 10.58
N PRO A 92 3.66 -3.54 11.45
CA PRO A 92 3.33 -4.47 12.53
C PRO A 92 2.88 -5.84 11.99
N PRO A 93 2.98 -6.90 12.82
CA PRO A 93 2.60 -8.25 12.45
C PRO A 93 1.11 -8.36 12.07
N GLU A 94 0.78 -9.40 11.30
CA GLU A 94 -0.55 -9.58 10.69
C GLU A 94 -1.70 -9.62 11.73
N GLU A 95 -1.41 -10.03 12.95
CA GLU A 95 -2.38 -10.07 14.05
C GLU A 95 -2.86 -8.66 14.47
N ASN A 96 -2.05 -7.62 14.21
CA ASN A 96 -2.32 -6.22 14.55
C ASN A 96 -2.19 -5.30 13.33
N VAL A 97 -2.61 -5.76 12.14
CA VAL A 97 -2.53 -4.97 10.88
C VAL A 97 -3.25 -3.62 10.92
N GLU A 98 -4.25 -3.45 11.81
CA GLU A 98 -4.97 -2.18 11.97
C GLU A 98 -4.19 -1.15 12.79
N SER A 99 -3.21 -1.60 13.57
CA SER A 99 -2.33 -0.70 14.32
C SER A 99 -1.22 -0.18 13.42
N THR A 100 -0.82 1.08 13.62
CA THR A 100 0.39 1.66 13.01
C THR A 100 1.51 1.81 14.03
N LEU A 101 1.43 1.06 15.14
CA LEU A 101 2.32 1.17 16.29
C LEU A 101 3.58 0.33 16.12
N ILE A 102 4.72 1.00 16.18
CA ILE A 102 6.05 0.40 16.32
C ILE A 102 6.40 0.46 17.80
N TRP A 103 6.08 -0.61 18.52
CA TRP A 103 6.47 -0.79 19.91
C TRP A 103 7.64 -1.75 20.00
N TYR A 104 8.71 -1.33 20.69
CA TYR A 104 9.78 -2.25 21.05
C TYR A 104 10.56 -1.83 22.28
N LYS A 105 11.23 -2.80 22.89
CA LYS A 105 12.16 -2.58 24.00
C LYS A 105 13.60 -2.58 23.50
N GLY A 106 14.31 -1.47 23.65
CA GLY A 106 15.65 -1.31 23.07
C GLY A 106 16.71 -2.25 23.65
N THR A 107 16.51 -2.68 24.90
CA THR A 107 17.44 -3.58 25.61
C THR A 107 17.24 -5.06 25.28
N ASP A 108 16.08 -5.43 24.72
CA ASP A 108 15.69 -6.83 24.52
C ASP A 108 15.80 -7.23 23.04
N TYR A 109 16.76 -8.09 22.74
CA TYR A 109 17.04 -8.53 21.37
C TYR A 109 15.83 -9.21 20.74
N ASP A 110 15.17 -10.12 21.46
CA ASP A 110 14.08 -10.92 20.88
C ASP A 110 12.86 -10.05 20.53
N ASN A 111 12.66 -8.96 21.26
CA ASN A 111 11.58 -8.03 21.02
C ASN A 111 11.81 -7.18 19.76
N TYR A 112 12.98 -6.55 19.61
CA TYR A 112 13.24 -5.76 18.39
C TYR A 112 13.64 -6.61 17.18
N LYS A 113 14.02 -7.88 17.38
CA LYS A 113 14.38 -8.81 16.31
C LYS A 113 13.26 -8.91 15.26
N MET A 114 12.00 -9.02 15.68
CA MET A 114 10.85 -9.05 14.79
C MET A 114 10.84 -7.88 13.79
N TRP A 115 11.09 -6.66 14.27
CA TRP A 115 11.16 -5.46 13.44
C TRP A 115 12.35 -5.47 12.50
N THR A 116 13.52 -5.91 12.99
CA THR A 116 14.73 -6.00 12.17
C THR A 116 14.62 -7.08 11.09
N GLU A 117 13.95 -8.20 11.36
CA GLU A 117 13.69 -9.27 10.40
C GLU A 117 12.71 -8.80 9.33
N ALA A 118 11.61 -8.15 9.70
CA ALA A 118 10.69 -7.55 8.74
C ALA A 118 11.38 -6.54 7.80
N LEU A 119 12.33 -5.76 8.33
CA LEU A 119 13.17 -4.86 7.54
C LEU A 119 14.16 -5.63 6.64
N ASN A 120 14.75 -6.71 7.13
CA ASN A 120 15.66 -7.55 6.34
C ASN A 120 14.94 -8.15 5.15
N ASP A 121 13.74 -8.70 5.35
CA ASP A 121 12.93 -9.30 4.29
C ASP A 121 12.49 -8.25 3.26
N PHE A 122 12.07 -7.07 3.74
CA PHE A 122 11.73 -5.96 2.87
C PHE A 122 12.92 -5.49 2.01
N LEU A 123 14.11 -5.41 2.62
CA LEU A 123 15.32 -4.91 1.97
C LEU A 123 16.09 -6.00 1.19
N ALA A 124 15.74 -7.28 1.34
CA ALA A 124 16.37 -8.39 0.63
C ALA A 124 16.32 -8.18 -0.89
N VAL A 125 15.15 -7.76 -1.39
CA VAL A 125 14.93 -7.44 -2.80
C VAL A 125 15.88 -6.37 -3.30
N TYR A 126 16.26 -5.40 -2.44
CA TYR A 126 17.16 -4.30 -2.78
C TYR A 126 18.63 -4.71 -2.74
N LYS A 127 19.03 -5.65 -1.88
CA LYS A 127 20.42 -6.09 -1.70
C LYS A 127 20.92 -7.03 -2.79
N THR A 128 20.08 -7.95 -3.25
CA THR A 128 20.48 -8.99 -4.21
C THR A 128 19.79 -8.77 -5.57
N PRO A 129 20.53 -8.38 -6.63
CA PRO A 129 19.96 -8.03 -7.94
C PRO A 129 19.40 -9.22 -8.75
N GLY A 130 19.30 -10.42 -8.16
CA GLY A 130 18.76 -11.63 -8.79
C GLY A 130 17.36 -12.07 -8.33
N LEU A 131 16.79 -11.43 -7.30
CA LEU A 131 15.45 -11.79 -6.78
C LEU A 131 14.31 -11.27 -7.66
N THR A 132 14.54 -10.14 -8.35
CA THR A 132 13.57 -9.52 -9.26
C THR A 132 13.91 -9.84 -10.71
N PRO A 133 12.98 -10.39 -11.50
CA PRO A 133 13.18 -10.62 -12.93
C PRO A 133 13.65 -9.35 -13.65
N GLY A 134 14.66 -9.48 -14.51
CA GLY A 134 15.22 -8.39 -15.31
C GLY A 134 16.20 -7.45 -14.59
N ARG A 135 16.31 -7.48 -13.25
CA ARG A 135 17.16 -6.53 -12.51
C ARG A 135 18.64 -6.68 -12.82
N GLY A 136 19.20 -7.89 -12.87
CA GLY A 136 20.63 -8.07 -13.15
C GLY A 136 21.11 -7.54 -14.51
N GLN A 137 20.22 -7.34 -15.48
CA GLN A 137 20.57 -6.93 -16.85
C GLN A 137 20.18 -5.47 -17.16
N ASN A 138 19.17 -4.93 -16.48
CA ASN A 138 18.58 -3.62 -16.81
C ASN A 138 18.97 -2.51 -15.82
N ILE A 139 19.91 -2.75 -14.90
CA ILE A 139 20.36 -1.73 -13.93
C ILE A 139 21.21 -0.64 -14.63
N TYR A 140 20.89 0.61 -14.33
CA TYR A 140 21.68 1.79 -14.67
C TYR A 140 22.02 2.60 -13.41
N ASN A 141 23.22 3.19 -13.36
CA ASN A 141 23.59 4.10 -12.29
C ASN A 141 23.11 5.52 -12.65
N CYS A 142 21.98 5.90 -12.08
CA CYS A 142 21.31 7.16 -12.38
C CYS A 142 21.84 8.32 -11.54
N ASP A 143 21.80 9.50 -12.13
CA ASP A 143 22.09 10.76 -11.45
C ASP A 143 21.12 11.85 -11.95
N TYR A 144 21.04 12.99 -11.28
CA TYR A 144 20.18 14.11 -11.67
C TYR A 144 20.46 14.64 -13.09
N GLN A 145 21.68 14.45 -13.57
CA GLN A 145 22.09 14.83 -14.93
C GLN A 145 22.00 13.68 -15.93
N ARG A 146 21.91 12.43 -15.46
CA ARG A 146 21.95 11.21 -16.27
C ARG A 146 20.75 10.32 -15.91
N PRO A 147 19.56 10.61 -16.47
CA PRO A 147 18.41 9.73 -16.31
C PRO A 147 18.65 8.39 -17.02
N PRO A 148 17.94 7.32 -16.62
CA PRO A 148 18.08 6.01 -17.25
C PRO A 148 17.55 6.06 -18.69
N PRO A 149 18.20 5.35 -19.64
CA PRO A 149 17.65 5.19 -20.98
C PRO A 149 16.39 4.31 -20.97
N PRO A 150 15.55 4.35 -22.02
CA PRO A 150 14.33 3.55 -22.09
C PRO A 150 14.60 2.05 -21.88
N GLY A 151 13.83 1.43 -20.99
CA GLY A 151 13.97 0.01 -20.64
C GLY A 151 15.01 -0.32 -19.56
N GLN A 152 15.83 0.64 -19.14
CA GLN A 152 16.71 0.49 -17.98
C GLN A 152 16.10 1.15 -16.73
N VAL A 153 16.55 0.71 -15.57
CA VAL A 153 16.05 1.12 -14.26
C VAL A 153 17.19 1.53 -13.34
N CYS A 154 16.95 2.54 -12.51
CA CYS A 154 17.96 3.04 -11.59
C CYS A 154 18.22 2.06 -10.45
N ASP A 155 19.49 1.85 -10.12
CA ASP A 155 19.82 1.11 -8.89
C ASP A 155 19.55 1.95 -7.64
N VAL A 156 19.18 1.26 -6.56
CA VAL A 156 18.99 1.86 -5.24
C VAL A 156 20.02 1.23 -4.30
N GLU A 157 21.13 1.95 -4.08
CA GLU A 157 22.19 1.47 -3.19
C GLU A 157 21.85 1.77 -1.72
N ILE A 158 21.68 0.70 -0.93
CA ILE A 158 21.31 0.78 0.50
C ILE A 158 22.51 0.60 1.43
N LYS A 159 23.61 0.04 0.93
CA LYS A 159 24.80 -0.33 1.73
C LYS A 159 25.46 0.87 2.41
N SER A 160 25.33 2.06 1.83
CA SER A 160 25.93 3.30 2.34
C SER A 160 25.13 3.99 3.44
N TRP A 161 23.94 3.49 3.83
CA TRP A 161 23.02 4.19 4.72
C TRP A 161 23.34 3.94 6.20
N THR A 162 24.56 4.21 6.63
CA THR A 162 24.96 4.09 8.04
C THR A 162 24.34 5.24 8.85
N PRO A 163 23.60 5.00 9.96
CA PRO A 163 23.53 3.77 10.77
C PRO A 163 22.34 2.82 10.50
N CYS A 164 21.52 3.10 9.48
CA CYS A 164 20.32 2.34 9.10
C CYS A 164 20.61 1.11 8.23
N THR A 165 21.65 0.35 8.58
CA THR A 165 22.02 -0.88 7.87
C THR A 165 21.68 -2.13 8.69
N GLN A 166 21.67 -3.30 8.03
CA GLN A 166 21.36 -4.58 8.69
C GLN A 166 22.42 -4.94 9.73
N GLU A 167 23.69 -4.65 9.45
CA GLU A 167 24.83 -4.95 10.32
C GLU A 167 24.71 -4.24 11.68
N ASN A 168 24.02 -3.10 11.72
CA ASN A 168 23.76 -2.32 12.92
C ASN A 168 22.33 -2.52 13.48
N ASN A 169 21.61 -3.57 13.03
CA ASN A 169 20.22 -3.84 13.42
C ASN A 169 19.30 -2.62 13.25
N TYR A 170 19.52 -1.82 12.20
CA TYR A 170 18.79 -0.57 11.94
C TYR A 170 18.74 0.38 13.15
N ASN A 171 19.75 0.28 14.02
CA ASN A 171 19.94 1.04 15.25
C ASN A 171 18.82 0.87 16.32
N TYR A 172 17.99 -0.17 16.22
CA TYR A 172 16.95 -0.50 17.21
C TYR A 172 17.55 -0.77 18.59
N HIS A 173 18.68 -1.48 18.65
CA HIS A 173 19.40 -1.80 19.89
C HIS A 173 19.87 -0.57 20.70
N LYS A 174 19.92 0.64 20.11
CA LYS A 174 20.26 1.88 20.81
C LYS A 174 19.03 2.73 21.17
N SER A 175 17.83 2.18 21.05
CA SER A 175 16.57 2.94 21.18
C SER A 175 16.51 4.14 20.23
N SER A 176 17.09 3.99 19.04
CA SER A 176 17.18 5.07 18.05
C SER A 176 16.89 4.47 16.67
N PRO A 177 15.64 4.09 16.39
CA PRO A 177 15.26 3.23 15.29
C PRO A 177 15.31 3.94 13.95
N CYS A 178 15.51 3.17 12.88
CA CYS A 178 15.30 3.62 11.51
C CYS A 178 13.99 3.09 10.94
N VAL A 179 13.24 3.97 10.28
CA VAL A 179 12.00 3.67 9.55
C VAL A 179 12.20 4.03 8.08
N PHE A 180 11.80 3.16 7.17
CA PHE A 180 11.96 3.37 5.74
C PHE A 180 10.68 3.89 5.14
N LEU A 181 10.77 5.00 4.40
CA LEU A 181 9.68 5.57 3.64
C LEU A 181 9.78 5.14 2.18
N LYS A 182 8.61 4.88 1.58
CA LYS A 182 8.46 4.46 0.19
C LYS A 182 7.25 5.16 -0.41
N LEU A 183 7.42 5.75 -1.59
CA LEU A 183 6.31 6.33 -2.33
C LEU A 183 5.56 5.26 -3.13
N ASN A 184 4.23 5.37 -3.19
CA ASN A 184 3.39 4.48 -3.99
C ASN A 184 3.65 4.67 -5.49
N LYS A 185 3.70 3.56 -6.23
CA LYS A 185 3.98 3.57 -7.67
C LYS A 185 2.70 3.90 -8.45
N ILE A 186 2.70 5.01 -9.17
CA ILE A 186 1.65 5.37 -10.13
C ILE A 186 2.26 5.34 -11.54
N TYR A 187 1.64 4.60 -12.45
CA TYR A 187 2.12 4.45 -13.82
C TYR A 187 2.13 5.80 -14.55
N GLY A 188 3.28 6.20 -15.09
CA GLY A 188 3.44 7.43 -15.86
C GLY A 188 3.33 8.73 -15.04
N TRP A 189 3.32 8.63 -13.72
CA TRP A 189 3.29 9.81 -12.86
C TRP A 189 4.64 10.51 -12.86
N ILE A 190 4.62 11.82 -13.11
CA ILE A 190 5.81 12.67 -13.13
C ILE A 190 5.66 13.69 -11.99
N PRO A 191 6.59 13.72 -11.02
CA PRO A 191 6.58 14.72 -9.96
C PRO A 191 6.82 16.14 -10.50
N GLU A 192 6.09 17.10 -9.94
CA GLU A 192 6.33 18.52 -10.16
C GLU A 192 7.12 19.11 -8.99
N TYR A 193 8.40 19.42 -9.21
CA TYR A 193 9.29 19.87 -8.15
C TYR A 193 9.12 21.35 -7.81
N PHE A 194 9.69 21.76 -6.67
CA PHE A 194 9.78 23.17 -6.29
C PHE A 194 11.02 23.80 -6.94
N ASN A 195 10.85 24.33 -8.13
CA ASN A 195 11.94 24.99 -8.88
C ASN A 195 12.34 26.35 -8.30
N GLU A 196 11.46 26.97 -7.51
CA GLU A 196 11.67 28.30 -6.93
C GLU A 196 11.33 28.29 -5.45
N THR A 197 12.26 28.78 -4.64
CA THR A 197 12.09 28.83 -3.18
C THR A 197 11.03 29.82 -2.72
N ARG A 198 10.65 30.78 -3.58
CA ARG A 198 9.59 31.76 -3.28
C ARG A 198 8.19 31.14 -3.27
N ALA A 199 8.01 29.98 -3.90
CA ALA A 199 6.73 29.29 -4.07
C ALA A 199 6.58 28.07 -3.15
N LEU A 200 7.25 28.06 -1.98
CA LEU A 200 7.13 26.96 -1.01
C LEU A 200 5.81 27.06 -0.21
N PRO A 201 5.12 25.94 0.02
CA PRO A 201 3.83 25.94 0.71
C PRO A 201 3.96 26.37 2.17
N GLN A 202 2.93 27.02 2.71
CA GLN A 202 2.93 27.51 4.10
C GLN A 202 3.08 26.38 5.12
N GLY A 203 2.44 25.23 4.88
CA GLY A 203 2.49 24.06 5.76
C GLY A 203 3.82 23.28 5.77
N MET A 204 4.79 23.64 4.92
CA MET A 204 6.10 22.99 4.93
C MET A 204 6.94 23.47 6.12
N PRO A 205 7.61 22.56 6.86
CA PRO A 205 8.44 22.91 8.01
C PRO A 205 9.55 23.90 7.65
N LYS A 206 9.83 24.85 8.55
CA LYS A 206 10.86 25.88 8.35
C LYS A 206 12.24 25.28 8.06
N GLN A 207 12.62 24.25 8.83
CA GLN A 207 13.89 23.52 8.63
C GLN A 207 14.04 22.98 7.21
N LEU A 208 12.95 22.48 6.61
CA LEU A 208 12.97 21.97 5.24
C LEU A 208 13.07 23.12 4.22
N LYS A 209 12.37 24.24 4.45
CA LYS A 209 12.48 25.43 3.60
C LYS A 209 13.90 25.96 3.57
N ASP A 210 14.56 26.04 4.72
CA ASP A 210 15.93 26.51 4.85
C ASP A 210 16.91 25.55 4.14
N LEU A 211 16.71 24.24 4.27
CA LEU A 211 17.50 23.24 3.54
C LEU A 211 17.35 23.40 2.01
N ILE A 212 16.12 23.59 1.52
CA ILE A 212 15.87 23.79 0.09
C ILE A 212 16.57 25.07 -0.41
N GLN A 213 16.56 26.14 0.37
CA GLN A 213 17.29 27.38 0.04
C GLN A 213 18.80 27.15 -0.07
N GLU A 214 19.36 26.38 0.86
CA GLU A 214 20.78 26.07 0.86
C GLU A 214 21.17 25.18 -0.33
N GLU A 215 20.35 24.18 -0.65
CA GLU A 215 20.55 23.29 -1.79
C GLU A 215 20.39 24.01 -3.14
N GLU A 216 19.47 24.97 -3.25
CA GLU A 216 19.33 25.82 -4.45
C GLU A 216 20.63 26.55 -4.78
N VAL A 217 21.35 27.04 -3.76
CA VAL A 217 22.62 27.74 -3.93
C VAL A 217 23.78 26.77 -4.21
N LYS A 218 23.82 25.63 -3.53
CA LYS A 218 24.94 24.67 -3.66
C LYS A 218 24.87 23.84 -4.93
N THR A 219 23.71 23.28 -5.26
CA THR A 219 23.55 22.34 -6.38
C THR A 219 22.13 22.41 -6.93
N PRO A 220 21.84 23.33 -7.86
CA PRO A 220 20.48 23.53 -8.40
C PRO A 220 19.80 22.27 -8.95
N HIS A 221 20.57 21.30 -9.46
CA HIS A 221 20.02 20.06 -9.99
C HIS A 221 19.37 19.15 -8.94
N THR A 222 19.76 19.25 -7.65
CA THR A 222 19.16 18.44 -6.56
C THR A 222 17.75 18.89 -6.21
N LEU A 223 17.31 20.07 -6.67
CA LEU A 223 15.94 20.56 -6.50
C LEU A 223 14.90 19.67 -7.17
N ASN A 224 15.30 18.87 -8.18
CA ASN A 224 14.48 17.85 -8.82
C ASN A 224 14.27 16.63 -7.90
N THR A 225 13.85 16.87 -6.66
CA THR A 225 13.64 15.87 -5.60
C THR A 225 12.26 16.08 -5.01
N ILE A 226 11.56 14.98 -4.74
CA ILE A 226 10.35 15.00 -3.92
C ILE A 226 10.80 15.03 -2.47
N TRP A 227 10.68 16.17 -1.81
CA TRP A 227 11.20 16.38 -0.46
C TRP A 227 10.36 15.62 0.56
N VAL A 228 10.96 15.27 1.70
CA VAL A 228 10.25 14.56 2.77
C VAL A 228 10.49 15.24 4.11
N SER A 229 9.45 15.33 4.93
CA SER A 229 9.58 15.76 6.32
C SER A 229 8.75 14.88 7.24
N CYS A 230 9.35 14.46 8.35
CA CYS A 230 8.71 13.76 9.45
C CYS A 230 8.76 14.62 10.70
N GLU A 231 7.62 14.79 11.35
CA GLU A 231 7.48 15.55 12.59
C GLU A 231 6.43 14.88 13.49
N GLY A 232 6.38 15.28 14.76
CA GLY A 232 5.32 14.85 15.65
C GLY A 232 3.97 15.44 15.22
N GLU A 233 2.89 14.68 15.38
CA GLU A 233 1.55 15.12 14.95
C GLU A 233 0.96 16.20 15.87
N ASN A 234 1.20 16.10 17.17
CA ASN A 234 0.75 17.08 18.16
C ASN A 234 1.95 17.87 18.74
N PRO A 235 1.72 19.05 19.38
CA PRO A 235 2.79 19.82 20.01
C PRO A 235 3.64 19.02 21.00
N ALA A 236 3.02 18.13 21.78
CA ALA A 236 3.74 17.23 22.68
C ALA A 236 4.61 16.22 21.91
N ASP A 237 4.09 15.64 20.83
CA ASP A 237 4.85 14.70 20.00
C ASP A 237 6.05 15.37 19.32
N ILE A 238 5.91 16.65 18.91
CA ILE A 238 6.99 17.45 18.31
C ILE A 238 8.16 17.63 19.28
N GLU A 239 7.89 17.83 20.57
CA GLU A 239 8.93 17.94 21.59
C GLU A 239 9.56 16.58 21.90
N ASN A 240 8.77 15.50 21.82
CA ASN A 240 9.17 14.15 22.22
C ASN A 240 9.91 13.36 21.13
N VAL A 241 9.69 13.64 19.84
CA VAL A 241 10.33 12.92 18.72
C VAL A 241 11.85 13.13 18.65
N GLY A 242 12.31 14.31 19.11
CA GLY A 242 13.72 14.68 19.08
C GLY A 242 14.27 14.88 17.65
N PRO A 243 15.60 14.90 17.48
CA PRO A 243 16.22 15.13 16.18
C PRO A 243 16.00 13.96 15.21
N VAL A 244 15.55 14.27 13.99
CA VAL A 244 15.33 13.32 12.90
C VAL A 244 16.38 13.53 11.80
N ARG A 245 16.96 12.43 11.29
CA ARG A 245 17.91 12.45 10.16
C ARG A 245 17.40 11.59 9.01
N TYR A 246 17.82 11.92 7.79
CA TYR A 246 17.39 11.23 6.57
C TYR A 246 18.60 10.67 5.82
N TYR A 247 18.47 9.44 5.32
CA TYR A 247 19.50 8.75 4.55
C TYR A 247 18.92 8.19 3.25
N PRO A 248 19.67 8.27 2.12
CA PRO A 248 20.96 8.97 1.98
C PRO A 248 20.80 10.50 1.92
N ARG A 249 19.58 10.98 1.69
CA ARG A 249 19.21 12.39 1.63
C ARG A 249 17.75 12.57 2.01
N GLN A 250 17.34 13.81 2.25
CA GLN A 250 15.98 14.15 2.66
C GLN A 250 15.00 14.22 1.47
N GLY A 251 14.72 13.08 0.84
CA GLY A 251 13.70 13.00 -0.21
C GLY A 251 13.98 11.95 -1.28
N PHE A 252 13.04 11.81 -2.21
CA PHE A 252 13.13 10.88 -3.33
C PHE A 252 13.63 11.61 -4.58
N PRO A 253 14.80 11.23 -5.13
CA PRO A 253 15.31 11.85 -6.34
C PRO A 253 14.37 11.65 -7.54
N GLY A 254 14.29 12.68 -8.37
CA GLY A 254 13.41 12.71 -9.53
C GLY A 254 13.71 11.69 -10.61
N TYR A 255 14.98 11.30 -10.76
CA TYR A 255 15.43 10.38 -11.81
C TYR A 255 14.89 8.95 -11.68
N PHE A 256 14.25 8.61 -10.55
CA PHE A 256 13.51 7.34 -10.37
C PHE A 256 12.09 7.37 -10.97
N TYR A 257 11.64 8.52 -11.47
CA TYR A 257 10.32 8.72 -12.04
C TYR A 257 10.45 9.18 -13.50
N PRO A 258 9.46 8.86 -14.37
CA PRO A 258 8.21 8.16 -14.09
C PRO A 258 8.36 6.63 -13.94
N PHE A 259 7.37 6.01 -13.30
CA PHE A 259 7.25 4.55 -13.26
C PHE A 259 6.54 4.03 -14.53
N GLU A 260 7.26 3.27 -15.35
CA GLU A 260 6.73 2.72 -16.62
C GLU A 260 6.54 1.20 -16.61
N ASN A 261 6.51 0.59 -15.42
CA ASN A 261 6.45 -0.87 -15.26
C ASN A 261 7.60 -1.63 -15.94
N SER A 262 8.77 -0.98 -16.04
CA SER A 262 10.01 -1.59 -16.52
C SER A 262 10.46 -2.74 -15.62
N GLU A 263 10.93 -3.84 -16.24
CA GLU A 263 11.42 -5.00 -15.51
C GLU A 263 12.65 -4.64 -14.64
N GLY A 264 12.65 -5.09 -13.40
CA GLY A 264 13.70 -4.78 -12.43
C GLY A 264 13.54 -3.43 -11.72
N TYR A 265 12.49 -2.65 -12.00
CA TYR A 265 12.25 -1.36 -11.33
C TYR A 265 12.05 -1.53 -9.82
N LEU A 266 12.77 -0.73 -9.04
CA LEU A 266 12.59 -0.60 -7.60
C LEU A 266 12.22 0.83 -7.23
N SER A 267 11.21 0.97 -6.38
CA SER A 267 10.88 2.28 -5.82
C SER A 267 12.04 2.77 -4.96
N PRO A 268 12.41 4.06 -5.07
CA PRO A 268 13.40 4.64 -4.18
C PRO A 268 12.88 4.61 -2.74
N LEU A 269 13.82 4.51 -1.80
CA LEU A 269 13.52 4.53 -0.36
C LEU A 269 14.28 5.68 0.30
N VAL A 270 13.73 6.17 1.39
CA VAL A 270 14.40 7.11 2.30
C VAL A 270 14.36 6.51 3.70
N ALA A 271 15.51 6.34 4.33
CA ALA A 271 15.57 5.92 5.72
C ALA A 271 15.50 7.15 6.64
N VAL A 272 14.52 7.15 7.53
CA VAL A 272 14.29 8.16 8.56
C VAL A 272 14.83 7.61 9.88
N HIS A 273 15.84 8.27 10.42
CA HIS A 273 16.52 7.88 11.64
C HIS A 273 16.12 8.81 12.79
N PHE A 274 15.45 8.25 13.79
CA PHE A 274 15.09 8.95 15.02
C PHE A 274 16.25 8.89 16.00
N VAL A 275 17.02 9.99 16.12
CA VAL A 275 18.32 9.98 16.82
C VAL A 275 18.15 9.87 18.34
N ARG A 276 17.18 10.58 18.90
CA ARG A 276 16.93 10.60 20.35
C ARG A 276 15.45 10.86 20.65
N PRO A 277 14.55 9.94 20.32
CA PRO A 277 13.17 10.00 20.79
C PRO A 277 13.09 9.78 22.30
N VAL A 278 12.10 10.39 22.94
CA VAL A 278 11.77 10.15 24.35
C VAL A 278 11.21 8.73 24.53
N ARG A 279 11.58 8.07 25.64
CA ARG A 279 11.20 6.68 25.94
C ARG A 279 10.04 6.61 26.92
N GLY A 280 9.32 5.48 26.92
CA GLY A 280 8.22 5.19 27.83
C GLY A 280 6.91 5.93 27.53
N ILE A 281 6.79 6.53 26.34
CA ILE A 281 5.59 7.20 25.85
C ILE A 281 5.34 6.84 24.38
N ILE A 282 4.08 6.95 23.96
CA ILE A 282 3.70 6.82 22.55
C ILE A 282 3.87 8.17 21.88
N ILE A 283 4.61 8.21 20.78
CA ILE A 283 4.85 9.41 19.96
C ILE A 283 4.14 9.21 18.62
N ASN A 284 3.19 10.09 18.30
CA ASN A 284 2.53 10.09 17.00
C ASN A 284 3.38 10.84 15.98
N ILE A 285 3.79 10.17 14.91
CA ILE A 285 4.68 10.72 13.89
C ILE A 285 3.92 10.80 12.57
N GLU A 286 3.95 11.98 11.96
CA GLU A 286 3.42 12.22 10.62
C GLU A 286 4.58 12.57 9.66
N CYS A 287 4.74 11.76 8.62
CA CYS A 287 5.67 12.02 7.54
C CYS A 287 4.93 12.47 6.28
N LYS A 288 5.39 13.54 5.63
CA LYS A 288 4.80 14.14 4.43
C LYS A 288 5.81 14.14 3.29
N ALA A 289 5.33 13.82 2.08
CA ALA A 289 6.10 14.00 0.85
C ALA A 289 5.68 15.31 0.16
N TRP A 290 6.63 16.11 -0.29
CA TRP A 290 6.40 17.45 -0.84
C TRP A 290 6.80 17.49 -2.31
N ALA A 291 5.80 17.69 -3.17
CA ALA A 291 5.92 18.10 -4.56
C ALA A 291 4.68 18.96 -4.88
N ARG A 292 4.71 19.79 -5.93
CA ARG A 292 3.61 20.68 -6.29
C ARG A 292 2.31 19.93 -6.63
N ASN A 293 2.45 18.74 -7.20
CA ASN A 293 1.34 17.86 -7.56
C ASN A 293 1.01 16.80 -6.49
N ILE A 294 1.58 16.90 -5.28
CA ILE A 294 1.19 16.09 -4.12
C ILE A 294 0.34 16.98 -3.22
N HIS A 295 -0.94 16.65 -3.10
CA HIS A 295 -1.85 17.28 -2.16
C HIS A 295 -1.87 16.53 -0.84
N HIS A 296 -1.89 17.27 0.27
CA HIS A 296 -2.00 16.70 1.60
C HIS A 296 -3.43 16.81 2.10
N ASP A 297 -4.02 15.67 2.47
CA ASP A 297 -5.27 15.64 3.22
C ASP A 297 -5.11 14.71 4.42
N ARG A 298 -5.27 15.26 5.62
CA ARG A 298 -5.13 14.52 6.87
C ARG A 298 -6.26 13.51 7.09
N LYS A 299 -7.47 13.78 6.58
CA LYS A 299 -8.62 12.88 6.75
C LYS A 299 -8.47 11.62 5.91
N GLU A 300 -8.08 11.82 4.65
CA GLU A 300 -7.91 10.74 3.68
C GLU A 300 -6.48 10.15 3.69
N ARG A 301 -5.59 10.69 4.55
CA ARG A 301 -4.17 10.32 4.66
C ARG A 301 -3.46 10.34 3.30
N ILE A 302 -3.78 11.35 2.48
CA ILE A 302 -3.23 11.49 1.14
C ILE A 302 -1.93 12.31 1.23
N GLY A 303 -0.88 11.85 0.56
CA GLY A 303 0.43 12.53 0.52
C GLY A 303 1.20 12.52 1.86
N SER A 304 0.63 11.91 2.89
CA SER A 304 1.24 11.74 4.21
C SER A 304 1.09 10.30 4.69
N VAL A 305 1.89 9.94 5.69
CA VAL A 305 1.81 8.66 6.38
C VAL A 305 1.95 8.91 7.87
N HIS A 306 1.06 8.29 8.64
CA HIS A 306 1.05 8.34 10.09
C HIS A 306 1.47 6.98 10.63
N PHE A 307 2.32 7.00 11.66
CA PHE A 307 2.62 5.84 12.48
C PHE A 307 2.97 6.27 13.90
N GLU A 308 2.83 5.34 14.83
CA GLU A 308 3.07 5.57 16.25
C GLU A 308 4.38 4.89 16.64
N LEU A 309 5.19 5.54 17.47
CA LEU A 309 6.46 5.00 17.94
C LEU A 309 6.46 4.98 19.47
N MET A 310 6.70 3.81 20.05
CA MET A 310 6.85 3.64 21.50
C MET A 310 8.10 2.81 21.78
N ILE A 311 8.99 3.35 22.60
CA ILE A 311 10.27 2.71 22.93
C ILE A 311 10.37 2.56 24.44
N ASP A 312 10.48 1.32 24.90
CA ASP A 312 10.75 0.95 26.30
C ASP A 312 12.24 0.74 26.58
#